data_AF-A0A0K9X9Q3-F1
#
_entry.id   AF-A0A0K9X9Q3-F1
#
_cell.length_a   1.000
_cell.length_b   1.000
_cell.length_c   1.000
_cell.angle_alpha   90.00
_cell.angle_beta   90.00
_cell.angle_gamma   90.00
#
_symmetry.space_group_name_H-M   'P 1'
#
loop_
_entity.id
_entity.type
_entity.pdbx_description
1 polymer ?
#
loop_
_entity_poly.entity_id
_entity_poly.type
_entity_poly.pdbx_seq_one_letter_code
_entity_poly.pdbx_strand_id
1 'polypeptide(L)'
;MTDRAVPRRRRVGVRTLLLVVGGVAVLLLGGVWVGHGMDRASAVSDAPKTARAQKAREEQAERSAAAGFGGAGAAGELPVVRDCGYGEPLREPKIITLTCATGATVASDIEWDEYTADRAEGTGVVQVSSGANGSARTAFRARLTLSAPRDVDGTRAFTSLEVAYTGLTPAGKTTETYSIA
;
A
#
# COMPACT_ATOMS: atom_id res chain seq x y z
N MET A 1 -38.74 36.71 -28.86
CA MET A 1 -37.93 37.94 -28.66
C MET A 1 -36.55 37.52 -28.18
N THR A 2 -35.56 37.71 -29.07
CA THR A 2 -34.11 37.85 -28.84
C THR A 2 -33.38 36.84 -27.95
N ASP A 3 -32.93 35.77 -28.61
CA ASP A 3 -31.55 35.28 -28.68
C ASP A 3 -30.47 36.32 -28.31
N ARG A 4 -29.50 35.92 -27.47
CA ARG A 4 -28.20 36.59 -27.34
C ARG A 4 -27.10 35.53 -27.23
N ALA A 5 -26.54 35.16 -28.38
CA ALA A 5 -25.17 34.71 -28.52
C ALA A 5 -24.19 35.91 -28.56
N VAL A 6 -22.92 35.61 -28.91
CA VAL A 6 -21.76 36.48 -29.25
C VAL A 6 -20.85 36.88 -28.03
N PRO A 7 -19.51 37.03 -28.19
CA PRO A 7 -18.50 35.97 -27.94
C PRO A 7 -17.11 36.49 -27.41
N ARG A 8 -16.08 35.62 -27.43
CA ARG A 8 -14.63 35.90 -27.55
C ARG A 8 -13.92 36.66 -26.40
N ARG A 9 -12.92 36.00 -25.81
CA ARG A 9 -11.49 36.29 -26.12
C ARG A 9 -10.56 35.19 -25.59
N ARG A 10 -9.97 34.46 -26.54
CA ARG A 10 -8.69 33.76 -26.39
C ARG A 10 -7.64 34.74 -25.85
N ARG A 11 -6.88 34.34 -24.82
CA ARG A 11 -5.49 34.77 -24.67
C ARG A 11 -4.62 33.52 -24.69
N VAL A 12 -4.27 33.15 -25.92
CA VAL A 12 -3.11 32.33 -26.23
C VAL A 12 -1.89 33.22 -26.02
N GLY A 13 -1.12 32.94 -24.95
CA GLY A 13 0.20 33.51 -24.73
C GLY A 13 1.24 32.58 -25.37
N VAL A 14 1.60 32.90 -26.61
CA VAL A 14 2.70 32.31 -27.39
C VAL A 14 3.92 33.22 -27.21
N ARG A 15 5.12 32.59 -27.11
CA ARG A 15 6.51 33.12 -27.07
C ARG A 15 7.13 33.04 -25.67
N THR A 16 8.25 32.35 -25.42
CA THR A 16 9.43 32.20 -26.28
C THR A 16 10.18 30.90 -25.97
N LEU A 17 10.53 30.21 -27.05
CA LEU A 17 11.34 29.02 -27.22
C LEU A 17 12.83 29.40 -27.32
N LEU A 18 13.73 28.57 -26.77
CA LEU A 18 15.23 28.52 -26.83
C LEU A 18 15.76 28.39 -25.37
N LEU A 19 16.18 27.22 -24.91
CA LEU A 19 17.47 26.61 -25.26
C LEU A 19 17.37 25.07 -25.32
N VAL A 20 17.48 24.54 -26.53
CA VAL A 20 17.95 23.17 -26.81
C VAL A 20 19.48 23.29 -26.97
N VAL A 21 20.21 22.25 -26.55
CA VAL A 21 21.66 22.02 -26.74
C VAL A 21 22.60 22.69 -25.72
N GLY A 22 23.04 21.90 -24.73
CA GLY A 22 24.22 22.20 -23.93
C GLY A 22 24.41 21.17 -22.81
N GLY A 23 25.07 20.04 -23.08
CA GLY A 23 25.47 19.13 -22.00
C GLY A 23 25.67 17.66 -22.31
N VAL A 24 25.64 17.22 -23.57
CA VAL A 24 26.23 15.93 -23.96
C VAL A 24 27.73 16.18 -24.19
N ALA A 25 28.53 16.17 -23.11
CA ALA A 25 30.01 16.06 -23.15
C ALA A 25 30.63 16.06 -21.73
N VAL A 26 30.32 15.08 -20.88
CA VAL A 26 31.27 14.59 -19.84
C VAL A 26 31.09 13.08 -19.70
N LEU A 27 31.34 12.37 -20.79
CA LEU A 27 31.83 11.00 -20.76
C LEU A 27 33.36 11.10 -20.87
N LEU A 28 34.06 10.22 -20.16
CA LEU A 28 35.52 10.03 -20.10
C LEU A 28 36.22 10.83 -18.99
N LEU A 29 36.23 10.28 -17.77
CA LEU A 29 37.45 9.94 -16.99
C LEU A 29 37.09 9.62 -15.54
N GLY A 30 37.33 8.37 -15.14
CA GLY A 30 37.18 7.87 -13.78
C GLY A 30 36.03 6.86 -13.71
N GLY A 31 36.24 5.56 -13.70
CA GLY A 31 37.41 4.80 -13.28
C GLY A 31 36.84 3.56 -12.62
N VAL A 32 37.11 2.41 -13.25
CA VAL A 32 36.75 1.07 -12.80
C VAL A 32 37.13 0.87 -11.32
N TRP A 33 36.14 0.63 -10.47
CA TRP A 33 36.33 -0.08 -9.19
C TRP A 33 35.54 -1.38 -9.25
N VAL A 34 36.13 -2.34 -9.96
CA VAL A 34 35.92 -3.77 -9.71
C VAL A 34 37.01 -4.17 -8.72
N GLY A 35 36.65 -4.73 -7.56
CA GLY A 35 37.61 -5.52 -6.77
C GLY A 35 37.46 -5.46 -5.25
N HIS A 36 37.00 -6.59 -4.70
CA HIS A 36 37.29 -7.12 -3.36
C HIS A 36 36.75 -6.40 -2.11
N GLY A 37 35.47 -6.64 -1.84
CA GLY A 37 34.94 -6.72 -0.47
C GLY A 37 34.56 -8.16 -0.10
N MET A 38 35.45 -9.13 -0.33
CA MET A 38 35.32 -10.46 0.27
C MET A 38 35.97 -10.45 1.65
N ASP A 39 35.19 -10.87 2.64
CA ASP A 39 35.60 -11.66 3.79
C ASP A 39 36.70 -11.09 4.69
N ARG A 40 36.32 -10.12 5.53
CA ARG A 40 36.96 -9.91 6.85
C ARG A 40 35.91 -9.82 7.96
N ALA A 41 35.21 -10.92 8.17
CA ALA A 41 34.55 -11.21 9.45
C ALA A 41 34.52 -12.73 9.67
N SER A 42 35.68 -13.38 9.65
CA SER A 42 35.85 -14.75 10.14
C SER A 42 37.26 -14.90 10.70
N ALA A 43 37.50 -14.22 11.82
CA ALA A 43 38.70 -14.42 12.62
C ALA A 43 38.46 -14.06 14.09
N VAL A 44 37.31 -14.42 14.68
CA VAL A 44 37.18 -14.66 16.12
C VAL A 44 36.11 -15.73 16.33
N SER A 45 36.43 -16.70 17.20
CA SER A 45 35.61 -17.84 17.65
C SER A 45 35.84 -19.20 16.97
N ASP A 46 37.09 -19.66 16.95
CA ASP A 46 37.38 -21.05 17.30
C ASP A 46 37.19 -21.24 18.81
N ALA A 47 35.94 -21.38 19.22
CA ALA A 47 35.59 -22.09 20.44
C ALA A 47 34.74 -23.28 20.02
N PRO A 48 34.95 -24.49 20.57
CA PRO A 48 34.19 -25.67 20.18
C PRO A 48 32.70 -25.43 20.43
N LYS A 49 31.96 -25.10 19.37
CA LYS A 49 30.50 -24.93 19.41
C LYS A 49 29.91 -26.31 19.66
N THR A 50 29.35 -26.49 20.84
CA THR A 50 28.64 -27.70 21.24
C THR A 50 27.54 -28.01 20.24
N ALA A 51 27.34 -29.30 19.93
CA ALA A 51 26.36 -29.80 18.95
C ALA A 51 24.92 -29.25 19.13
N ARG A 52 24.59 -28.72 20.31
CA ARG A 52 23.31 -28.03 20.58
C ARG A 52 23.12 -26.72 19.80
N ALA A 53 24.19 -25.98 19.51
CA ALA A 53 24.10 -24.70 18.81
C ALA A 53 23.85 -24.86 17.30
N GLN A 54 24.24 -25.99 16.72
CA GLN A 54 23.99 -26.30 15.31
C GLN A 54 22.54 -26.73 15.08
N LYS A 55 21.99 -27.58 15.96
CA LYS A 55 20.57 -28.01 15.88
C LYS A 55 19.59 -26.82 15.94
N ALA A 56 19.89 -25.81 16.76
CA ALA A 56 19.06 -24.61 16.83
C ALA A 56 19.11 -23.76 15.54
N ARG A 57 20.22 -23.77 14.80
CA ARG A 57 20.34 -23.08 13.51
C ARG A 57 19.65 -23.85 12.38
N GLU A 58 19.67 -25.17 12.40
CA GLU A 58 18.91 -26.00 11.45
C GLU A 58 17.40 -25.83 11.65
N GLU A 59 16.90 -25.88 12.90
CA GLU A 59 15.48 -25.62 13.20
C GLU A 59 15.05 -24.19 12.83
N GLN A 60 15.95 -23.21 12.97
CA GLN A 60 15.69 -21.82 12.57
C GLN A 60 15.78 -21.63 11.05
N ALA A 61 16.66 -22.36 10.36
CA ALA A 61 16.73 -22.39 8.90
C ALA A 61 15.52 -23.10 8.28
N GLU A 62 15.01 -24.18 8.87
CA GLU A 62 13.76 -24.84 8.48
C GLU A 62 12.54 -23.97 8.75
N ARG A 63 12.48 -23.25 9.90
CA ARG A 63 11.42 -22.24 10.12
C ARG A 63 11.49 -21.08 9.13
N SER A 64 12.69 -20.69 8.68
CA SER A 64 12.85 -19.63 7.69
C SER A 64 12.51 -20.12 6.27
N ALA A 65 12.73 -21.41 5.98
CA ALA A 65 12.32 -22.03 4.73
C ALA A 65 10.79 -22.28 4.68
N ALA A 66 10.16 -22.58 5.83
CA ALA A 66 8.70 -22.68 5.95
C ALA A 66 7.99 -21.31 5.96
N ALA A 67 8.71 -20.22 6.23
CA ALA A 67 8.23 -18.84 6.09
C ALA A 67 8.44 -18.26 4.68
N GLY A 68 8.92 -19.05 3.73
CA GLY A 68 9.03 -18.69 2.31
C GLY A 68 7.68 -18.65 1.58
N PHE A 69 6.72 -17.87 2.07
CA PHE A 69 5.63 -17.37 1.22
C PHE A 69 6.15 -16.16 0.46
N GLY A 70 6.76 -16.43 -0.68
CA GLY A 70 7.21 -15.43 -1.63
C GLY A 70 7.35 -16.08 -2.99
N GLY A 71 6.30 -16.77 -3.43
CA GLY A 71 6.20 -17.21 -4.80
C GLY A 71 6.37 -15.98 -5.68
N ALA A 72 7.47 -15.92 -6.41
CA ALA A 72 7.63 -15.05 -7.57
C ALA A 72 6.61 -15.52 -8.62
N GLY A 73 5.34 -15.18 -8.40
CA GLY A 73 4.25 -15.39 -9.32
C GLY A 73 4.48 -14.51 -10.54
N ALA A 74 4.40 -15.13 -11.71
CA ALA A 74 4.32 -14.46 -13.01
C ALA A 74 3.53 -13.15 -12.89
N ALA A 75 4.15 -12.00 -13.18
CA ALA A 75 3.56 -10.64 -13.18
C ALA A 75 2.14 -10.62 -12.58
N GLY A 76 2.07 -10.81 -11.26
CA GLY A 76 0.83 -11.27 -10.60
C GLY A 76 -0.29 -10.25 -10.76
N GLU A 77 -1.49 -10.73 -11.08
CA GLU A 77 -2.68 -9.90 -11.06
C GLU A 77 -2.84 -9.26 -9.67
N LEU A 78 -2.90 -7.93 -9.64
CA LEU A 78 -3.01 -7.18 -8.39
C LEU A 78 -4.36 -7.47 -7.74
N PRO A 79 -4.40 -7.80 -6.43
CA PRO A 79 -5.64 -8.08 -5.73
C PRO A 79 -6.61 -6.91 -5.80
N VAL A 80 -7.90 -7.22 -5.88
CA VAL A 80 -8.97 -6.23 -5.81
C VAL A 80 -9.50 -6.10 -4.38
N VAL A 81 -10.30 -5.06 -4.13
CA VAL A 81 -11.10 -4.91 -2.91
C VAL A 81 -12.56 -5.09 -3.28
N ARG A 82 -13.29 -5.88 -2.49
CA ARG A 82 -14.75 -5.99 -2.59
C ARG A 82 -15.38 -5.18 -1.47
N ASP A 83 -16.33 -4.32 -1.80
CA ASP A 83 -17.03 -3.53 -0.78
C ASP A 83 -18.18 -4.37 -0.21
N CYS A 84 -17.91 -5.14 0.85
CA CYS A 84 -18.90 -5.97 1.53
C CYS A 84 -19.61 -7.00 0.63
N GLY A 85 -18.95 -7.43 -0.44
CA GLY A 85 -19.50 -8.37 -1.42
C GLY A 85 -20.45 -7.74 -2.45
N TYR A 86 -20.73 -6.42 -2.35
CA TYR A 86 -21.57 -5.69 -3.29
C TYR A 86 -20.74 -4.96 -4.35
N GLY A 87 -21.34 -4.74 -5.52
CA GLY A 87 -20.72 -4.00 -6.62
C GLY A 87 -19.60 -4.75 -7.33
N GLU A 88 -18.91 -4.04 -8.22
CA GLU A 88 -17.75 -4.57 -8.93
C GLU A 88 -16.50 -4.49 -8.03
N PRO A 89 -15.64 -5.51 -8.03
CA PRO A 89 -14.37 -5.43 -7.33
C PRO A 89 -13.48 -4.34 -7.93
N LEU A 90 -12.88 -3.50 -7.08
CA LEU A 90 -12.09 -2.35 -7.52
C LEU A 90 -10.64 -2.48 -7.07
N ARG A 91 -9.72 -2.10 -7.96
CA ARG A 91 -8.34 -1.78 -7.59
C ARG A 91 -8.29 -0.36 -7.06
N GLU A 92 -7.52 -0.14 -6.01
CA GLU A 92 -7.30 1.18 -5.41
C GLU A 92 -8.60 1.97 -5.12
N PRO A 93 -9.60 1.38 -4.43
CA PRO A 93 -10.85 2.08 -4.16
C PRO A 93 -10.62 3.32 -3.30
N LYS A 94 -11.46 4.34 -3.51
CA LYS A 94 -11.48 5.58 -2.71
C LYS A 94 -12.39 5.51 -1.49
N ILE A 95 -13.27 4.50 -1.46
CA ILE A 95 -14.27 4.28 -0.40
C ILE A 95 -14.34 2.78 -0.12
N ILE A 96 -14.35 2.39 1.15
CA ILE A 96 -14.54 1.01 1.62
C ILE A 96 -15.48 1.03 2.81
N THR A 97 -16.57 0.27 2.76
CA THR A 97 -17.46 0.05 3.90
C THR A 97 -16.81 -0.96 4.85
N LEU A 98 -16.57 -0.55 6.10
CA LEU A 98 -15.85 -1.37 7.08
C LEU A 98 -16.79 -2.26 7.90
N THR A 99 -18.04 -1.84 8.07
CA THR A 99 -19.06 -2.58 8.82
C THR A 99 -20.23 -2.98 7.94
N CYS A 100 -20.07 -4.08 7.21
CA CYS A 100 -21.01 -4.52 6.17
C CYS A 100 -22.46 -4.71 6.62
N ALA A 101 -22.69 -5.10 7.88
CA ALA A 101 -24.04 -5.30 8.40
C ALA A 101 -24.82 -4.01 8.62
N THR A 102 -24.15 -2.89 8.89
CA THR A 102 -24.80 -1.64 9.30
C THR A 102 -24.45 -0.44 8.44
N GLY A 103 -23.35 -0.50 7.68
CA GLY A 103 -22.77 0.65 6.98
C GLY A 103 -22.36 1.79 7.92
N ALA A 104 -22.28 1.53 9.23
CA ALA A 104 -22.06 2.58 10.23
C ALA A 104 -20.64 3.13 10.16
N THR A 105 -19.69 2.37 9.61
CA THR A 105 -18.28 2.75 9.52
C THR A 105 -17.81 2.62 8.09
N VAL A 106 -17.28 3.71 7.54
CA VAL A 106 -16.83 3.80 6.15
C VAL A 106 -15.45 4.47 6.12
N ALA A 107 -14.47 3.85 5.47
CA ALA A 107 -13.24 4.52 5.08
C ALA A 107 -13.48 5.25 3.76
N SER A 108 -13.06 6.50 3.68
CA SER A 108 -13.29 7.41 2.56
C SER A 108 -12.06 8.27 2.31
N ASP A 109 -12.03 8.98 1.18
CA ASP A 109 -10.91 9.83 0.76
C ASP A 109 -9.58 9.07 0.80
N ILE A 110 -9.60 7.81 0.35
CA ILE A 110 -8.45 6.93 0.45
C ILE A 110 -7.41 7.30 -0.60
N GLU A 111 -6.17 7.50 -0.17
CA GLU A 111 -5.00 7.71 -1.02
C GLU A 111 -4.03 6.55 -0.79
N TRP A 112 -3.81 5.73 -1.82
CA TRP A 112 -2.89 4.61 -1.77
C TRP A 112 -1.48 5.11 -2.07
N ASP A 113 -0.56 4.84 -1.16
CA ASP A 113 0.87 5.13 -1.32
C ASP A 113 1.57 3.97 -2.05
N GLU A 114 1.15 2.74 -1.74
CA GLU A 114 1.66 1.50 -2.31
C GLU A 114 0.52 0.51 -2.57
N TYR A 115 0.55 -0.18 -3.71
CA TYR A 115 -0.44 -1.20 -4.06
C TYR A 115 0.23 -2.36 -4.82
N THR A 116 0.43 -3.49 -4.14
CA THR A 116 1.18 -4.65 -4.64
C THR A 116 0.35 -5.93 -4.59
N ALA A 117 0.93 -7.05 -5.02
CA ALA A 117 0.27 -8.35 -5.03
C ALA A 117 -0.05 -8.92 -3.62
N ASP A 118 0.66 -8.44 -2.60
CA ASP A 118 0.61 -8.97 -1.23
C ASP A 118 0.09 -7.97 -0.20
N ARG A 119 0.18 -6.68 -0.51
CA ARG A 119 -0.22 -5.59 0.38
C ARG A 119 -0.57 -4.32 -0.38
N ALA A 120 -1.51 -3.54 0.15
CA ALA A 120 -1.61 -2.12 -0.18
C ALA A 120 -1.60 -1.25 1.07
N GLU A 121 -0.89 -0.13 1.02
CA GLU A 121 -0.78 0.84 2.12
C GLU A 121 -1.25 2.20 1.64
N GLY A 122 -1.99 2.91 2.48
CA GLY A 122 -2.49 4.23 2.16
C GLY A 122 -2.98 5.00 3.38
N THR A 123 -3.54 6.17 3.13
CA THR A 123 -4.16 7.00 4.16
C THR A 123 -5.59 7.36 3.77
N GLY A 124 -6.41 7.72 4.75
CA GLY A 124 -7.77 8.15 4.48
C GLY A 124 -8.49 8.66 5.72
N VAL A 125 -9.80 8.81 5.59
CA VAL A 125 -10.70 9.27 6.65
C VAL A 125 -11.76 8.21 6.93
N VAL A 126 -11.78 7.74 8.18
CA VAL A 126 -12.81 6.83 8.68
C VAL A 126 -13.96 7.64 9.26
N GLN A 127 -15.12 7.48 8.67
CA GLN A 127 -16.38 8.08 9.12
C GLN A 127 -17.14 7.06 9.96
N VAL A 128 -17.49 7.43 11.18
CA VAL A 128 -18.30 6.62 12.10
C VAL A 128 -19.63 7.32 12.31
N SER A 129 -20.71 6.65 11.92
CA SER A 129 -22.08 7.07 12.17
C SER A 129 -22.51 6.63 13.57
N SER A 130 -23.18 7.53 14.29
CA SER A 130 -23.69 7.31 15.64
C SER A 130 -25.01 8.04 15.86
N GLY A 131 -25.63 7.85 17.02
CA GLY A 131 -26.96 8.40 17.31
C GLY A 131 -28.09 7.67 16.59
N ALA A 132 -29.34 8.02 16.94
CA ALA A 132 -30.51 7.41 16.32
C ALA A 132 -30.50 7.68 14.81
N ASN A 133 -30.68 6.62 14.01
CA ASN A 133 -30.69 6.65 12.54
C ASN A 133 -29.43 7.27 11.89
N GLY A 134 -28.27 7.20 12.54
CA GLY A 134 -27.02 7.76 11.99
C GLY A 134 -26.99 9.29 11.95
N SER A 135 -27.75 9.95 12.83
CA SER A 135 -27.88 11.41 12.90
C SER A 135 -26.58 12.15 13.23
N ALA A 136 -25.60 11.47 13.83
CA ALA A 136 -24.28 12.01 14.10
C ALA A 136 -23.21 11.28 13.29
N ARG A 137 -22.23 12.02 12.79
CA ARG A 137 -21.04 11.47 12.11
C ARG A 137 -19.78 12.09 12.67
N THR A 138 -18.80 11.24 12.93
CA THR A 138 -17.47 11.66 13.38
C THR A 138 -16.44 11.13 12.40
N ALA A 139 -15.43 11.94 12.09
CA ALA A 139 -14.39 11.61 11.12
C ALA A 139 -13.02 11.50 11.81
N PHE A 140 -12.27 10.47 11.45
CA PHE A 140 -10.95 10.17 12.03
C PHE A 140 -9.95 9.89 10.91
N ARG A 141 -8.79 10.57 10.95
CA ARG A 141 -7.70 10.25 10.02
C ARG A 141 -7.07 8.91 10.40
N ALA A 142 -6.79 8.09 9.38
CA ALA A 142 -6.20 6.78 9.58
C ALA A 142 -5.21 6.44 8.46
N ARG A 143 -4.24 5.58 8.80
CA ARG A 143 -3.47 4.78 7.87
C ARG A 143 -4.21 3.45 7.65
N LEU A 144 -4.23 3.01 6.40
CA LEU A 144 -4.97 1.85 5.94
C LEU A 144 -3.98 0.83 5.36
N THR A 145 -4.10 -0.43 5.77
CA THR A 145 -3.28 -1.52 5.26
C THR A 145 -4.16 -2.68 4.82
N LEU A 146 -4.24 -2.90 3.51
CA LEU A 146 -4.86 -4.09 2.93
C LEU A 146 -3.87 -5.24 2.90
N SER A 147 -4.31 -6.43 3.27
CA SER A 147 -3.46 -7.61 3.37
C SER A 147 -4.26 -8.90 3.18
N ALA A 148 -3.56 -10.03 3.28
CA ALA A 148 -4.11 -11.38 3.12
C ALA A 148 -4.84 -11.55 1.78
N PRO A 149 -4.15 -11.45 0.63
CA PRO A 149 -4.75 -11.74 -0.66
C PRO A 149 -5.19 -13.21 -0.73
N ARG A 150 -6.42 -13.44 -1.19
CA ARG A 150 -7.00 -14.77 -1.41
C ARG A 150 -7.85 -14.78 -2.67
N ASP A 151 -8.02 -15.95 -3.28
CA ASP A 151 -8.98 -16.11 -4.36
C ASP A 151 -10.40 -16.21 -3.79
N VAL A 152 -11.25 -15.25 -4.16
CA VAL A 152 -12.65 -15.16 -3.77
C VAL A 152 -13.47 -15.08 -5.05
N ASP A 153 -14.36 -16.06 -5.27
CA ASP A 153 -15.16 -16.17 -6.50
C ASP A 153 -14.31 -16.14 -7.79
N GLY A 154 -13.11 -16.75 -7.75
CA GLY A 154 -12.19 -16.82 -8.88
C GLY A 154 -11.40 -15.53 -9.15
N THR A 155 -11.50 -14.53 -8.27
CA THR A 155 -10.73 -13.28 -8.35
C THR A 155 -9.84 -13.11 -7.13
N ARG A 156 -8.57 -12.75 -7.32
CA ARG A 156 -7.66 -12.46 -6.20
C ARG A 156 -8.08 -11.16 -5.52
N ALA A 157 -8.41 -11.20 -4.23
CA ALA A 157 -8.87 -10.06 -3.47
C ALA A 157 -8.18 -9.96 -2.10
N PHE A 158 -7.98 -8.74 -1.60
CA PHE A 158 -7.58 -8.53 -0.21
C PHE A 158 -8.73 -8.86 0.73
N THR A 159 -8.48 -9.66 1.76
CA THR A 159 -9.53 -10.08 2.71
C THR A 159 -9.43 -9.42 4.08
N SER A 160 -8.32 -8.73 4.36
CA SER A 160 -8.05 -8.06 5.64
C SER A 160 -7.71 -6.59 5.43
N LEU A 161 -8.34 -5.71 6.20
CA LEU A 161 -8.05 -4.29 6.25
C LEU A 161 -7.73 -3.88 7.68
N GLU A 162 -6.50 -3.46 7.92
CA GLU A 162 -6.10 -2.80 9.16
C GLU A 162 -6.26 -1.29 9.03
N VAL A 163 -6.80 -0.68 10.08
CA VAL A 163 -7.03 0.76 10.22
C VAL A 163 -6.29 1.24 11.46
N ALA A 164 -5.24 2.03 11.27
CA ALA A 164 -4.47 2.65 12.33
C ALA A 164 -4.77 4.15 12.40
N TYR A 165 -5.46 4.59 13.45
CA TYR A 165 -5.86 5.99 13.62
C TYR A 165 -4.67 6.86 14.02
N THR A 166 -4.50 8.02 13.38
CA THR A 166 -3.33 8.90 13.58
C THR A 166 -3.58 10.05 14.56
N GLY A 167 -4.69 10.02 15.31
CA GLY A 167 -5.11 11.11 16.19
C GLY A 167 -6.09 10.66 17.26
N LEU A 168 -7.08 11.50 17.60
CA LEU A 168 -8.22 11.08 18.41
C LEU A 168 -8.89 9.88 17.75
N THR A 169 -9.33 8.91 18.54
CA THR A 169 -9.80 7.63 18.02
C THR A 169 -11.22 7.32 18.43
N PRO A 170 -11.94 6.49 17.65
CA PRO A 170 -13.18 5.89 18.13
C PRO A 170 -12.89 5.07 19.40
N ALA A 171 -13.55 5.43 20.50
CA ALA A 171 -13.51 4.68 21.76
C ALA A 171 -12.10 4.42 22.35
N GLY A 172 -11.09 5.23 22.02
CA GLY A 172 -9.74 5.10 22.60
C GLY A 172 -8.87 4.02 21.96
N LYS A 173 -9.30 3.37 20.88
CA LYS A 173 -8.50 2.34 20.18
C LYS A 173 -7.61 2.94 19.11
N THR A 174 -6.33 2.57 19.08
CA THR A 174 -5.39 3.08 18.06
C THR A 174 -5.44 2.30 16.75
N THR A 175 -5.83 1.03 16.80
CA THR A 175 -5.83 0.13 15.64
C THR A 175 -7.05 -0.79 15.66
N GLU A 176 -7.66 -1.02 14.51
CA GLU A 176 -8.75 -1.97 14.29
C GLU A 176 -8.51 -2.77 13.01
N THR A 177 -8.94 -4.03 12.98
CA THR A 177 -8.83 -4.90 11.81
C THR A 177 -10.21 -5.37 11.38
N TYR A 178 -10.49 -5.29 10.08
CA TYR A 178 -11.76 -5.65 9.45
C TYR A 178 -11.56 -6.77 8.44
N SER A 179 -12.54 -7.67 8.35
CA SER A 179 -12.67 -8.65 7.26
C SER A 179 -13.53 -8.04 6.16
N ILE A 180 -12.99 -7.95 4.94
CA ILE A 180 -13.57 -7.17 3.83
C ILE A 180 -13.90 -7.99 2.57
N ALA A 181 -13.78 -9.32 2.62
CA ALA A 181 -14.12 -10.21 1.50
C ALA A 181 -15.25 -11.17 1.84
#